data_AF-A0A8S2X795-F1
#
_entry.id   AF-A0A8S2X795-F1
#
_cell.length_a   1.000
_cell.length_b   1.000
_cell.length_c   1.000
_cell.angle_alpha   90.00
_cell.angle_beta   90.00
_cell.angle_gamma   90.00
#
_symmetry.space_group_name_H-M   'P 1'
#
loop_
_entity.id
_entity.type
_entity.pdbx_description
1 polymer ?
#
loop_
_entity_poly.entity_id
_entity_poly.type
_entity_poly.pdbx_seq_one_letter_code
_entity_poly.pdbx_strand_id
1 'polypeptide(L)' 'PVLTSFSGQKARLNFGQDVNSLKYFTSCGLQEGYEPFCVNMSRRLTFWYSNFIPHFEPVKSF' A
#
# COMPACT_ATOMS: atom_id res chain seq x y z
N PRO A 1 -3.35 2.86 3.22
CA PRO A 1 -2.41 3.72 2.44
C PRO A 1 -2.79 3.76 0.96
N VAL A 2 -2.60 4.88 0.27
CA VAL A 2 -2.91 5.04 -1.17
C VAL A 2 -1.72 5.67 -1.89
N LEU A 3 -1.53 5.32 -3.16
CA LEU A 3 -0.53 5.92 -4.04
C LEU A 3 -1.17 6.19 -5.40
N THR A 4 -0.94 7.37 -5.95
CA THR A 4 -1.19 7.67 -7.37
C THR A 4 0.13 7.73 -8.11
N SER A 5 0.20 7.10 -9.28
CA SER A 5 1.37 7.16 -10.16
C SER A 5 0.96 7.74 -11.51
N PHE A 6 1.82 8.54 -12.13
CA PHE A 6 1.58 9.08 -13.46
C PHE A 6 2.35 8.28 -14.51
N SER A 7 2.03 8.51 -15.78
CA SER A 7 2.67 7.83 -16.91
C SER A 7 4.20 7.90 -16.82
N GLY A 8 4.84 6.75 -17.08
CA GLY A 8 6.31 6.62 -17.06
C GLY A 8 6.95 6.47 -15.67
N GLN A 9 6.19 6.66 -14.58
CA GLN A 9 6.75 6.50 -13.23
C GLN A 9 6.76 5.04 -12.77
N LYS A 10 7.74 4.71 -11.92
CA LYS A 10 7.85 3.41 -11.25
C LYS A 10 8.05 3.66 -9.76
N ALA A 11 7.30 2.93 -8.94
CA ALA A 11 7.42 3.00 -7.49
C ALA A 11 7.46 1.59 -6.90
N ARG A 12 8.17 1.44 -5.77
CA ARG A 12 8.14 0.22 -4.96
C ARG A 12 7.49 0.56 -3.63
N LEU A 13 6.37 -0.09 -3.35
CA LEU A 13 5.66 0.05 -2.08
C LEU A 13 6.16 -1.01 -1.09
N ASN A 14 6.44 -0.59 0.14
CA ASN A 14 6.82 -1.48 1.22
C ASN A 14 5.99 -1.14 2.47
N PHE A 15 5.16 -2.09 2.91
CA PHE A 15 4.27 -1.92 4.06
C PHE A 15 4.80 -2.61 5.32
N GLY A 16 6.03 -3.10 5.29
CA GLY A 16 6.70 -3.65 6.48
C GLY A 16 6.25 -5.06 6.85
N GLN A 17 6.03 -5.92 5.84
CA GLN A 17 5.83 -7.35 6.09
C GLN A 17 7.13 -8.01 6.57
N ASP A 18 8.27 -7.50 6.14
CA ASP A 18 9.57 -7.74 6.77
C ASP A 18 10.12 -6.41 7.28
N VAL A 19 10.26 -6.28 8.59
CA VAL A 19 10.78 -5.07 9.26
C VAL A 19 12.18 -4.70 8.75
N ASN A 20 13.03 -5.69 8.46
CA ASN A 20 14.41 -5.45 8.05
C ASN A 20 14.52 -4.83 6.66
N SER A 21 13.47 -4.96 5.85
CA SER A 21 13.39 -4.33 4.53
C SER A 21 13.08 -2.83 4.58
N LEU A 22 12.69 -2.29 5.74
CA LEU A 22 12.39 -0.87 5.94
C LEU A 22 13.65 -0.09 6.27
N LYS A 23 14.26 0.51 5.25
CA LYS A 23 15.57 1.20 5.33
C LYS A 23 15.71 2.25 6.43
N TYR A 24 14.62 2.93 6.78
CA TYR A 24 14.65 4.05 7.73
C TYR A 24 13.83 3.80 9.01
N PHE A 25 13.23 2.61 9.15
CA PHE A 25 12.32 2.32 10.27
C PHE A 25 13.01 2.39 11.62
N THR A 26 14.25 1.90 11.75
CA THR A 26 15.00 1.96 13.01
C THR A 26 15.33 3.38 13.45
N SER A 27 15.54 4.30 12.50
CA SER A 27 15.97 5.67 12.80
C SER A 27 14.83 6.59 13.26
N CYS A 28 13.60 6.37 12.79
CA CYS A 28 12.47 7.26 13.10
C CYS A 28 11.18 6.54 13.48
N GLY A 29 10.98 5.28 13.08
CA GLY A 29 9.76 4.54 13.42
C GLY A 29 9.86 3.86 14.78
N LEU A 30 10.93 3.09 14.98
CA LEU A 30 11.08 2.21 16.13
C LEU A 30 11.24 2.99 17.45
N GLN A 31 12.02 4.06 17.45
CA GLN A 31 12.25 4.89 18.65
C GLN A 31 10.98 5.64 19.07
N GLU A 32 10.12 5.96 18.12
CA GLU A 32 8.82 6.60 18.35
C GLU A 32 7.72 5.59 18.71
N GLY A 33 8.03 4.28 18.68
CA GLY A 33 7.09 3.20 19.02
C GLY A 33 6.08 2.87 17.91
N TYR A 34 6.34 3.27 16.66
CA TYR A 34 5.46 2.95 15.54
C TYR A 34 5.57 1.48 15.12
N GLU A 35 4.44 0.89 14.75
CA GLU A 35 4.37 -0.45 14.17
C GLU A 35 4.17 -0.40 12.65
N PRO A 36 4.93 -1.18 11.85
CA PRO A 36 4.69 -1.25 10.42
C PRO A 36 3.34 -1.90 10.08
N PHE A 37 2.72 -1.43 9.00
CA PHE A 37 1.36 -1.81 8.63
C PHE A 37 1.13 -3.31 8.47
N CYS A 38 2.10 -4.03 7.90
CA CYS A 38 2.00 -5.48 7.65
C CYS A 38 2.75 -6.35 8.68
N VAL A 39 3.19 -5.82 9.82
CA VAL A 39 4.08 -6.54 10.76
C VAL A 39 3.48 -7.85 11.28
N ASN A 40 2.17 -7.88 11.52
CA ASN A 40 1.45 -9.04 12.03
C ASN A 40 0.68 -9.81 10.92
N MET A 41 0.96 -9.52 9.65
CA MET A 41 0.29 -10.18 8.53
C MET A 41 1.03 -11.45 8.09
N SER A 42 0.38 -12.60 8.23
CA SER A 42 0.90 -13.88 7.72
C SER A 42 0.79 -14.04 6.21
N ARG A 43 -0.11 -13.28 5.58
CA ARG A 43 -0.34 -13.29 4.12
C ARG A 43 0.12 -11.98 3.49
N ARG A 44 0.45 -12.03 2.19
CA ARG A 44 0.80 -10.83 1.43
C ARG A 44 -0.37 -9.86 1.34
N LEU A 45 -0.08 -8.58 1.43
CA LEU A 45 -1.06 -7.51 1.27
C LEU A 45 -1.60 -7.50 -0.16
N THR A 46 -2.92 -7.48 -0.31
CA THR A 46 -3.60 -7.32 -1.60
C THR A 46 -3.62 -5.86 -2.03
N PHE A 47 -3.32 -5.61 -3.30
CA PHE A 47 -3.42 -4.30 -3.92
C PHE A 47 -4.63 -4.22 -4.85
N TRP A 48 -5.23 -3.04 -4.88
CA TRP A 48 -6.27 -2.68 -5.83
C TRP A 48 -5.82 -1.43 -6.57
N TYR A 49 -6.21 -1.31 -7.83
CA TYR A 49 -5.95 -0.13 -8.64
C TYR A 49 -7.23 0.29 -9.33
N SER A 50 -7.33 1.58 -9.66
CA SER A 50 -8.41 2.08 -10.49
C SER A 50 -8.24 1.54 -11.90
N ASN A 51 -9.15 0.67 -12.32
CA ASN A 51 -9.22 0.25 -13.72
C ASN A 51 -9.82 1.40 -14.54
N PHE A 52 -9.10 1.83 -15.57
CA PHE A 52 -9.52 2.93 -16.44
C PHE A 52 -10.28 2.44 -17.69
N ILE A 53 -10.50 1.13 -17.82
CA ILE A 53 -11.37 0.56 -18.84
C ILE A 53 -12.83 0.89 -18.45
N PRO A 54 -13.62 1.53 -19.33
CA PRO A 54 -15.03 1.79 -19.05
C PRO A 54 -15.83 0.48 -18.95
N HIS A 55 -16.73 0.41 -17.97
CA HIS A 55 -17.64 -0.71 -17.77
C HIS A 55 -19.08 -0.19 -17.57
N PHE A 56 -20.07 -0.95 -18.04
CA PHE A 56 -21.48 -0.67 -17.76
C PHE A 56 -21.81 -1.07 -16.32
N GLU A 57 -22.53 -0.20 -15.63
CA GLU A 57 -23.01 -0.45 -14.26
C GLU A 57 -24.52 -0.18 -14.22
N PRO A 58 -25.29 -0.95 -13.42
CA PRO A 58 -26.72 -0.68 -13.25
C PRO A 58 -26.92 0.70 -12.62
N VAL A 59 -27.95 1.42 -13.09
CA VAL A 59 -28.36 2.68 -12.47
C VAL A 59 -28.82 2.37 -11.06
N LYS A 60 -28.18 3.00 -10.06
CA LYS A 60 -28.61 2.85 -8.67
C LYS A 60 -30.03 3.42 -8.55
N SER A 61 -31.00 2.56 -8.20
CA SER A 61 -32.32 3.03 -7.79
C SER A 61 -32.19 3.81 -6.48
N PHE A 62 -32.89 4.94 -6.40
CA PHE A 62 -32.90 5.83 -5.24
C PHE A 62 -33.46 5.16 -3.99
#